data_AF-A0A1W9GXG9-F1
#
_entry.id   AF-A0A1W9GXG9-F1
#
_cell.length_a   1.000
_cell.length_b   1.000
_cell.length_c   1.000
_cell.angle_alpha   90.00
_cell.angle_beta   90.00
_cell.angle_gamma   90.00
#
_symmetry.space_group_name_H-M   'P 1'
#
loop_
_entity.id
_entity.type
_entity.pdbx_description
1 polymer ?
#
loop_
_entity_poly.entity_id
_entity_poly.type
_entity_poly.pdbx_seq_one_letter_code
_entity_poly.pdbx_strand_id
1 'polypeptide(L)'
;MKKIIFLFSIIAILSGCGLTPVQQEAVSRFAKASGAIGEISASSFSQSRDAVIKMNVMSIAVNGTGDIKNLDGPLDPDRIVQRISATTSLKSYGELLLALAENTQEAELKEASDNFVDSFKSVSNRKLTNEQLESLGIIVREIGGLLVEYKKAQAIKKIVLETEDDVQLICTLLENEFDKHYPGTAMVFNDAITRLRADANIALSEEKGIQNRLIAIEAYQFAITNKEKLDDLAKRIKSLVSSLKKANTQLVGAIKNESHSISDIRAMGAQFKELSDAIRVFSGK
;
A
#
# COMPACT_ATOMS: atom_id res chain seq x y z
N MET A 1 32.34 -1.56 -47.38
CA MET A 1 31.23 -2.44 -46.92
C MET A 1 31.54 -3.24 -45.65
N LYS A 2 32.74 -3.83 -45.47
CA LYS A 2 33.10 -4.57 -44.23
C LYS A 2 33.10 -3.74 -42.92
N LYS A 3 33.31 -2.42 -42.98
CA LYS A 3 33.31 -1.53 -41.79
C LYS A 3 31.91 -1.18 -41.26
N ILE A 4 30.86 -1.25 -42.08
CA ILE A 4 29.48 -0.93 -41.67
C ILE A 4 28.84 -2.12 -40.92
N ILE A 5 29.22 -3.35 -41.28
CA ILE A 5 28.74 -4.57 -40.62
C ILE A 5 29.26 -4.69 -39.18
N PHE A 6 30.47 -4.19 -38.90
CA PHE A 6 31.05 -4.20 -37.56
C PHE A 6 30.38 -3.17 -36.61
N LEU A 7 29.86 -2.05 -37.15
CA LEU A 7 29.18 -1.03 -36.37
C LEU A 7 27.77 -1.47 -35.93
N PHE A 8 27.08 -2.27 -36.74
CA PHE A 8 25.75 -2.82 -36.39
C PHE A 8 25.81 -3.96 -35.37
N SER A 9 26.91 -4.73 -35.29
CA SER A 9 27.06 -5.77 -34.25
C SER A 9 27.34 -5.21 -32.85
N ILE A 10 27.92 -4.01 -32.72
CA ILE A 10 28.20 -3.41 -31.40
C ILE A 10 26.95 -2.74 -30.80
N ILE A 11 26.05 -2.22 -31.64
CA ILE A 11 24.79 -1.60 -31.17
C ILE A 11 23.80 -2.67 -30.63
N ALA A 12 23.86 -3.91 -31.13
CA ALA A 12 23.02 -5.00 -30.62
C ALA A 12 23.42 -5.52 -29.22
N ILE A 13 24.65 -5.26 -28.78
CA ILE A 13 25.16 -5.74 -27.47
C ILE A 13 24.81 -4.77 -26.32
N LEU A 14 24.52 -3.50 -26.63
CA LEU A 14 24.18 -2.49 -25.63
C LEU A 14 22.73 -2.59 -25.13
N SER A 15 21.87 -3.35 -25.80
CA SER A 15 20.47 -3.56 -25.40
C SER A 15 20.29 -4.62 -24.30
N GLY A 16 21.36 -5.34 -23.91
CA GLY A 16 21.27 -6.57 -23.12
C GLY A 16 21.83 -6.51 -21.69
N CYS A 17 22.29 -5.36 -21.21
CA CYS A 17 23.00 -5.27 -19.93
C CYS A 17 22.17 -4.73 -18.75
N GLY A 18 20.89 -4.38 -18.92
CA GLY A 18 20.06 -3.80 -17.86
C GLY A 18 18.57 -4.08 -18.02
N LEU A 19 17.73 -3.41 -17.22
CA LEU A 19 16.28 -3.44 -17.41
C LEU A 19 15.90 -2.81 -18.75
N THR A 20 14.89 -3.38 -19.42
CA THR A 20 14.28 -2.72 -20.57
C THR A 20 13.48 -1.49 -20.11
N PRO A 21 13.21 -0.51 -21.00
CA PRO A 21 12.36 0.62 -20.66
C PRO A 21 10.99 0.20 -20.12
N VAL A 22 10.43 -0.91 -20.61
CA VAL A 22 9.15 -1.47 -20.15
C VAL A 22 9.27 -1.99 -18.71
N GLN A 23 10.35 -2.69 -18.38
CA GLN A 23 10.59 -3.19 -17.03
C GLN A 23 10.81 -2.03 -16.04
N GLN A 24 11.59 -1.03 -16.43
CA GLN A 24 11.84 0.16 -15.62
C GLN A 24 10.54 0.95 -15.36
N GLU A 25 9.70 1.10 -16.38
CA GLU A 25 8.39 1.72 -16.25
C GLU A 25 7.48 0.90 -15.31
N ALA A 26 7.46 -0.43 -15.44
CA ALA A 26 6.67 -1.30 -14.57
C ALA A 26 7.11 -1.22 -13.10
N VAL A 27 8.44 -1.19 -12.84
CA VAL A 27 9.00 -0.95 -11.51
C VAL A 27 8.54 0.40 -10.97
N SER A 28 8.66 1.48 -11.75
CA SER A 28 8.23 2.81 -11.33
C SER A 28 6.73 2.88 -11.00
N ARG A 29 5.89 2.22 -11.80
CA ARG A 29 4.44 2.13 -11.55
C ARG A 29 4.14 1.39 -10.25
N PHE A 30 4.79 0.26 -10.02
CA PHE A 30 4.63 -0.50 -8.78
C PHE A 30 5.11 0.31 -7.56
N ALA A 31 6.28 0.94 -7.64
CA ALA A 31 6.83 1.77 -6.58
C ALA A 31 5.89 2.94 -6.21
N LYS A 32 5.31 3.63 -7.20
CA LYS A 32 4.33 4.70 -6.95
C LYS A 32 3.04 4.18 -6.31
N ALA A 33 2.51 3.05 -6.79
CA ALA A 33 1.29 2.46 -6.25
C ALA A 33 1.49 1.97 -4.80
N SER A 34 2.63 1.35 -4.51
CA SER A 34 2.98 0.88 -3.16
C SER A 34 3.31 2.04 -2.20
N GLY A 35 3.95 3.11 -2.68
CA GLY A 35 4.11 4.34 -1.90
C GLY A 35 2.77 4.95 -1.49
N ALA A 36 1.84 5.10 -2.45
CA ALA A 36 0.52 5.64 -2.19
C ALA A 36 -0.29 4.79 -1.20
N ILE A 37 -0.20 3.45 -1.29
CA ILE A 37 -0.90 2.57 -0.36
C ILE A 37 -0.32 2.64 1.05
N GLY A 38 1.01 2.69 1.20
CA GLY A 38 1.67 2.75 2.49
C GLY A 38 1.29 4.02 3.26
N GLU A 39 1.24 5.15 2.56
CA GLU A 39 0.89 6.45 3.13
C GLU A 39 -0.58 6.55 3.53
N ILE A 40 -1.50 6.14 2.64
CA ILE A 40 -2.93 6.24 2.93
C ILE A 40 -3.33 5.24 4.02
N SER A 41 -2.83 4.01 3.97
CA SER A 41 -3.27 2.96 4.90
C SER A 41 -2.81 3.26 6.32
N ALA A 42 -1.58 3.74 6.51
CA ALA A 42 -1.07 4.07 7.84
C ALA A 42 -1.93 5.11 8.57
N SER A 43 -2.26 6.21 7.88
CA SER A 43 -3.13 7.25 8.45
C SER A 43 -4.56 6.76 8.65
N SER A 44 -5.08 5.95 7.72
CA SER A 44 -6.45 5.44 7.75
C SER A 44 -6.71 4.47 8.89
N PHE A 45 -5.76 3.59 9.23
CA PHE A 45 -5.89 2.67 10.36
C PHE A 45 -5.94 3.43 11.68
N SER A 46 -5.05 4.40 11.90
CA SER A 46 -5.06 5.24 13.11
C SER A 46 -6.35 6.05 13.23
N GLN A 47 -6.78 6.72 12.16
CA GLN A 47 -8.00 7.52 12.16
C GLN A 47 -9.25 6.68 12.40
N SER A 48 -9.30 5.45 11.85
CA SER A 48 -10.40 4.52 12.09
C SER A 48 -10.47 4.10 13.55
N ARG A 49 -9.32 3.79 14.17
CA ARG A 49 -9.25 3.47 15.60
C ARG A 49 -9.73 4.65 16.46
N ASP A 50 -9.23 5.86 16.22
CA ASP A 50 -9.62 7.05 16.98
C ASP A 50 -11.12 7.35 16.85
N ALA A 51 -11.67 7.18 15.64
CA ALA A 51 -13.11 7.32 15.41
C ALA A 51 -13.91 6.26 16.17
N VAL A 52 -13.47 4.99 16.18
CA VAL A 52 -14.12 3.92 16.94
C VAL A 52 -14.13 4.20 18.43
N ILE A 53 -12.99 4.59 19.01
CA ILE A 53 -12.90 4.99 20.42
C ILE A 53 -13.89 6.12 20.71
N LYS A 54 -13.88 7.18 19.88
CA LYS A 54 -14.77 8.32 20.08
C LYS A 54 -16.25 7.92 19.99
N MET A 55 -16.62 7.06 19.03
CA MET A 55 -18.00 6.59 18.94
C MET A 55 -18.40 5.75 20.15
N ASN A 56 -17.51 4.93 20.68
CA ASN A 56 -17.78 4.15 21.90
C ASN A 56 -17.94 5.06 23.12
N VAL A 57 -17.11 6.10 23.26
CA VAL A 57 -17.26 7.12 24.30
C VAL A 57 -18.60 7.85 24.18
N MET A 58 -18.98 8.27 22.96
CA MET A 58 -20.26 8.96 22.74
C MET A 58 -21.46 8.04 22.99
N SER A 59 -21.35 6.76 22.65
CA SER A 59 -22.36 5.74 22.95
C SER A 59 -22.56 5.62 24.47
N ILE A 60 -21.48 5.58 25.26
CA ILE A 60 -21.58 5.59 26.73
C ILE A 60 -22.20 6.89 27.24
N ALA A 61 -21.82 8.04 26.68
CA ALA A 61 -22.33 9.35 27.09
C ALA A 61 -23.85 9.51 26.88
N VAL A 62 -24.43 8.78 25.92
CA VAL A 62 -25.88 8.73 25.70
C VAL A 62 -26.57 7.57 26.45
N ASN A 63 -25.89 6.95 27.43
CA ASN A 63 -26.34 5.75 28.16
C ASN A 63 -26.63 4.56 27.24
N GLY A 64 -25.90 4.46 26.13
CA GLY A 64 -25.99 3.39 25.15
C GLY A 64 -25.20 2.14 25.53
N THR A 65 -24.81 1.38 24.51
CA THR A 65 -24.25 0.01 24.66
C THR A 65 -22.73 -0.07 24.54
N GLY A 66 -22.02 1.07 24.50
CA GLY A 66 -20.56 1.11 24.46
C GLY A 66 -19.91 0.49 25.70
N ASP A 67 -18.79 -0.21 25.51
CA ASP A 67 -18.05 -0.86 26.59
C ASP A 67 -16.90 0.03 27.09
N ILE A 68 -17.05 0.59 28.29
CA ILE A 68 -16.05 1.46 28.92
C ILE A 68 -14.71 0.74 29.18
N LYS A 69 -14.72 -0.59 29.28
CA LYS A 69 -13.50 -1.39 29.48
C LYS A 69 -12.80 -1.75 28.17
N ASN A 70 -13.45 -1.51 27.03
CA ASN A 70 -12.94 -1.89 25.72
C ASN A 70 -13.36 -0.89 24.63
N LEU A 71 -12.80 0.31 24.68
CA LEU A 71 -13.10 1.37 23.73
C LEU A 71 -12.51 1.12 22.33
N ASP A 72 -11.46 0.32 22.23
CA ASP A 72 -10.79 -0.01 20.96
C ASP A 72 -11.47 -1.15 20.21
N GLY A 73 -12.11 -2.08 20.94
CA GLY A 73 -12.63 -3.31 20.35
C GLY A 73 -11.52 -4.09 19.62
N PRO A 74 -11.83 -4.67 18.45
CA PRO A 74 -10.85 -5.38 17.63
C PRO A 74 -9.78 -4.52 16.93
N LEU A 75 -9.78 -3.19 17.13
CA LEU A 75 -8.78 -2.24 16.62
C LEU A 75 -7.74 -1.88 17.69
N ASP A 76 -7.39 -2.83 18.55
CA ASP A 76 -6.35 -2.62 19.54
C ASP A 76 -5.01 -2.18 18.91
N PRO A 77 -4.16 -1.46 19.66
CA PRO A 77 -2.92 -0.90 19.13
C PRO A 77 -2.00 -1.92 18.45
N ASP A 78 -1.88 -3.13 19.00
CA ASP A 78 -0.97 -4.14 18.48
C ASP A 78 -1.40 -4.61 17.09
N ARG A 79 -2.71 -4.81 16.89
CA ARG A 79 -3.25 -5.16 15.57
C ARG A 79 -3.11 -4.03 14.56
N ILE A 80 -3.30 -2.78 14.98
CA ILE A 80 -3.10 -1.62 14.11
C ILE A 80 -1.64 -1.52 13.68
N VAL A 81 -0.69 -1.69 14.61
CA VAL A 81 0.74 -1.71 14.31
C VAL A 81 1.07 -2.80 13.28
N GLN A 82 0.56 -4.03 13.43
CA GLN A 82 0.79 -5.11 12.47
C GLN A 82 0.29 -4.75 11.06
N ARG A 83 -0.89 -4.12 10.94
CA ARG A 83 -1.45 -3.68 9.66
C ARG A 83 -0.62 -2.58 9.01
N ILE A 84 -0.17 -1.61 9.81
CA ILE A 84 0.71 -0.53 9.34
C ILE A 84 2.05 -1.11 8.87
N SER A 85 2.62 -2.08 9.59
CA SER A 85 3.85 -2.76 9.19
C SER A 85 3.67 -3.48 7.85
N ALA A 86 2.55 -4.17 7.63
CA ALA A 86 2.27 -4.84 6.35
C ALA A 86 2.27 -3.87 5.16
N THR A 87 1.62 -2.71 5.29
CA THR A 87 1.60 -1.70 4.23
C THR A 87 2.94 -0.96 4.08
N THR A 88 3.69 -0.82 5.17
CA THR A 88 5.05 -0.27 5.16
C THR A 88 6.00 -1.18 4.40
N SER A 89 5.93 -2.50 4.62
CA SER A 89 6.73 -3.48 3.88
C SER A 89 6.47 -3.44 2.37
N LEU A 90 5.22 -3.26 1.94
CA LEU A 90 4.91 -3.07 0.52
C LEU A 90 5.55 -1.79 -0.04
N LYS A 91 5.47 -0.68 0.71
CA LYS A 91 6.11 0.59 0.32
C LYS A 91 7.61 0.43 0.21
N SER A 92 8.29 -0.09 1.23
CA SER A 92 9.74 -0.29 1.24
C SER A 92 10.19 -1.27 0.15
N TYR A 93 9.37 -2.26 -0.18
CA TYR A 93 9.64 -3.13 -1.33
C TYR A 93 9.62 -2.35 -2.65
N GLY A 94 8.61 -1.50 -2.87
CA GLY A 94 8.55 -0.64 -4.05
C GLY A 94 9.72 0.34 -4.14
N GLU A 95 10.12 0.94 -3.01
CA GLU A 95 11.26 1.85 -2.92
C GLU A 95 12.58 1.15 -3.25
N LEU A 96 12.80 -0.06 -2.72
CA LEU A 96 13.96 -0.88 -3.06
C LEU A 96 14.03 -1.18 -4.56
N LEU A 97 12.92 -1.62 -5.15
CA LEU A 97 12.89 -1.90 -6.59
C LEU A 97 13.20 -0.65 -7.41
N LEU A 98 12.66 0.50 -7.02
CA LEU A 98 12.92 1.76 -7.68
C LEU A 98 14.40 2.17 -7.58
N ALA A 99 14.97 2.08 -6.38
CA ALA A 99 16.38 2.37 -6.14
C ALA A 99 17.32 1.43 -6.94
N LEU A 100 16.93 0.17 -7.12
CA LEU A 100 17.65 -0.78 -7.98
C LEU A 100 17.50 -0.45 -9.46
N ALA A 101 16.36 0.10 -9.89
CA ALA A 101 16.07 0.41 -11.29
C ALA A 101 16.59 1.79 -11.73
N GLU A 102 16.95 2.65 -10.79
CA GLU A 102 17.49 3.98 -11.03
C GLU A 102 19.02 4.00 -10.83
N ASN A 103 19.64 5.08 -11.32
CA ASN A 103 21.05 5.38 -11.03
C ASN A 103 21.19 6.03 -9.65
N THR A 104 20.72 5.31 -8.63
CA THR A 104 20.70 5.73 -7.22
C THR A 104 22.08 5.59 -6.59
N GLN A 105 22.41 6.47 -5.64
CA GLN A 105 23.70 6.43 -4.94
C GLN A 105 23.79 5.20 -4.02
N GLU A 106 25.01 4.74 -3.70
CA GLU A 106 25.23 3.58 -2.83
C GLU A 106 24.57 3.71 -1.46
N ALA A 107 24.65 4.91 -0.87
CA ALA A 107 24.02 5.18 0.42
C ALA A 107 22.49 5.05 0.36
N GLU A 108 21.86 5.60 -0.68
CA GLU A 108 20.40 5.55 -0.88
C GLU A 108 19.92 4.12 -1.17
N LEU A 109 20.66 3.36 -1.99
CA LEU A 109 20.34 1.95 -2.25
C LEU A 109 20.49 1.08 -1.00
N LYS A 110 21.54 1.34 -0.20
CA LYS A 110 21.75 0.67 1.08
C LYS A 110 20.60 0.94 2.03
N GLU A 111 20.20 2.21 2.17
CA GLU A 111 19.07 2.61 3.02
C GLU A 111 17.77 1.93 2.59
N ALA A 112 17.45 1.94 1.30
CA ALA A 112 16.25 1.27 0.77
C ALA A 112 16.28 -0.26 1.05
N SER A 113 17.44 -0.89 0.92
CA SER A 113 17.63 -2.30 1.26
C SER A 113 17.43 -2.57 2.75
N ASP A 114 18.07 -1.79 3.62
CA ASP A 114 17.98 -1.96 5.08
C ASP A 114 16.51 -1.76 5.54
N ASN A 115 15.83 -0.72 5.02
CA ASN A 115 14.41 -0.46 5.30
C ASN A 115 13.49 -1.61 4.84
N PHE A 116 13.72 -2.18 3.66
CA PHE A 116 12.95 -3.32 3.17
C PHE A 116 13.15 -4.55 4.07
N VAL A 117 14.39 -4.88 4.42
CA VAL A 117 14.72 -6.03 5.24
C VAL A 117 14.08 -5.94 6.63
N ASP A 118 14.16 -4.77 7.26
CA ASP A 118 13.60 -4.54 8.59
C ASP A 118 12.06 -4.58 8.56
N SER A 119 11.45 -3.97 7.55
CA SER A 119 9.99 -4.01 7.37
C SER A 119 9.52 -5.45 7.10
N PHE A 120 10.18 -6.18 6.20
CA PHE A 120 9.79 -7.55 5.84
C PHE A 120 9.88 -8.53 7.03
N LYS A 121 10.94 -8.43 7.85
CA LYS A 121 11.09 -9.23 9.08
C LYS A 121 9.95 -9.02 10.07
N SER A 122 9.35 -7.83 10.08
CA SER A 122 8.25 -7.51 11.00
C SER A 122 6.90 -8.09 10.58
N VAL A 123 6.76 -8.51 9.32
CA VAL A 123 5.47 -8.93 8.73
C VAL A 123 5.47 -10.41 8.34
N SER A 124 6.59 -10.95 7.89
CA SER A 124 6.68 -12.32 7.41
C SER A 124 7.22 -13.26 8.48
N ASN A 125 6.52 -14.38 8.72
CA ASN A 125 7.08 -15.53 9.44
C ASN A 125 8.17 -16.25 8.62
N ARG A 126 8.34 -15.90 7.34
CA ARG A 126 9.44 -16.38 6.50
C ARG A 126 10.60 -15.39 6.63
N LYS A 127 11.73 -15.87 7.13
CA LYS A 127 12.98 -15.11 7.06
C LYS A 127 13.45 -15.13 5.60
N LEU A 128 13.76 -13.97 5.03
CA LEU A 128 14.62 -13.92 3.84
C LEU A 128 15.87 -14.75 4.16
N THR A 129 16.29 -15.61 3.25
CA THR A 129 17.49 -16.41 3.46
C THR A 129 18.69 -15.48 3.54
N ASN A 130 19.73 -15.89 4.25
CA ASN A 130 20.97 -15.12 4.30
C ASN A 130 21.54 -14.86 2.90
N GLU A 131 21.33 -15.77 1.95
CA GLU A 131 21.70 -15.58 0.54
C GLU A 131 20.92 -14.47 -0.15
N GLN A 132 19.64 -14.26 0.17
CA GLN A 132 18.84 -13.16 -0.37
C GLN A 132 19.32 -11.82 0.19
N LEU A 133 19.60 -11.76 1.49
CA LEU A 133 20.15 -10.58 2.16
C LEU A 133 21.58 -10.27 1.69
N GLU A 134 22.38 -11.31 1.48
CA GLU A 134 23.74 -11.21 0.95
C GLU A 134 23.72 -10.77 -0.51
N SER A 135 22.77 -11.24 -1.33
CA SER A 135 22.61 -10.76 -2.70
C SER A 135 22.28 -9.27 -2.76
N LEU A 136 21.44 -8.77 -1.85
CA LEU A 136 21.17 -7.32 -1.71
C LEU A 136 22.44 -6.57 -1.27
N GLY A 137 23.18 -7.09 -0.29
CA GLY A 137 24.44 -6.52 0.18
C GLY A 137 25.60 -6.57 -0.83
N ILE A 138 25.60 -7.50 -1.78
CA ILE A 138 26.56 -7.55 -2.90
C ILE A 138 26.24 -6.45 -3.93
N ILE A 139 24.96 -6.22 -4.23
CA ILE A 139 24.55 -5.18 -5.19
C ILE A 139 24.90 -3.78 -4.68
N VAL A 140 24.73 -3.54 -3.38
CA VAL A 140 25.07 -2.26 -2.73
C VAL A 140 26.56 -1.95 -2.84
N ARG A 141 27.45 -2.94 -2.66
CA ARG A 141 28.91 -2.72 -2.56
C ARG A 141 29.62 -2.48 -3.90
N GLU A 142 28.97 -2.71 -5.03
CA GLU A 142 29.64 -2.74 -6.34
C GLU A 142 29.32 -1.53 -7.24
N ILE A 143 28.72 -0.45 -6.74
CA ILE A 143 28.22 0.64 -7.60
C ILE A 143 29.35 1.35 -8.38
N GLY A 144 29.34 1.21 -9.72
CA GLY A 144 30.32 1.89 -10.59
C GLY A 144 30.55 1.38 -12.03
N GLY A 145 29.79 0.40 -12.57
CA GLY A 145 30.05 -0.10 -13.94
C GLY A 145 28.92 -0.87 -14.61
N LEU A 146 29.08 -1.22 -15.90
CA LEU A 146 28.09 -1.99 -16.70
C LEU A 146 27.70 -3.34 -16.07
N LEU A 147 28.61 -3.95 -15.31
CA LEU A 147 28.37 -5.21 -14.59
C LEU A 147 27.37 -5.04 -13.44
N VAL A 148 27.25 -3.81 -12.90
CA VAL A 148 26.33 -3.44 -11.82
C VAL A 148 24.89 -3.37 -12.33
N GLU A 149 24.67 -2.74 -13.49
CA GLU A 149 23.35 -2.64 -14.09
C GLU A 149 22.76 -4.02 -14.43
N TYR A 150 23.63 -4.95 -14.86
CA TYR A 150 23.24 -6.33 -15.08
C TYR A 150 22.86 -7.04 -13.76
N LYS A 151 23.66 -6.87 -12.70
CA LYS A 151 23.38 -7.45 -11.38
C LYS A 151 22.11 -6.87 -10.75
N LYS A 152 21.88 -5.56 -10.86
CA LYS A 152 20.64 -4.88 -10.43
C LYS A 152 19.43 -5.44 -11.16
N ALA A 153 19.51 -5.55 -12.49
CA ALA A 153 18.43 -6.13 -13.29
C ALA A 153 18.15 -7.60 -12.90
N GLN A 154 19.18 -8.43 -12.72
CA GLN A 154 19.01 -9.80 -12.23
C GLN A 154 18.36 -9.86 -10.84
N ALA A 155 18.76 -8.97 -9.94
CA ALA A 155 18.20 -8.90 -8.60
C ALA A 155 16.72 -8.54 -8.63
N ILE A 156 16.33 -7.52 -9.39
CA ILE A 156 14.93 -7.14 -9.59
C ILE A 156 14.15 -8.34 -10.14
N LYS A 157 14.65 -8.99 -11.21
CA LYS A 157 14.00 -10.17 -11.80
C LYS A 157 13.79 -11.26 -10.74
N LYS A 158 14.82 -11.59 -9.95
CA LYS A 158 14.76 -12.63 -8.92
C LYS A 158 13.77 -12.27 -7.81
N ILE A 159 13.90 -11.08 -7.22
CA ILE A 159 13.06 -10.64 -6.09
C ILE A 159 11.59 -10.58 -6.51
N VAL A 160 11.28 -10.01 -7.68
CA VAL A 160 9.90 -9.91 -8.19
C VAL A 160 9.26 -11.29 -8.34
N LEU A 161 9.99 -12.25 -8.90
CA LEU A 161 9.46 -13.61 -9.11
C LEU A 161 9.31 -14.39 -7.80
N GLU A 162 10.22 -14.21 -6.84
CA GLU A 162 10.16 -14.89 -5.53
C GLU A 162 9.10 -14.31 -4.59
N THR A 163 8.70 -13.05 -4.78
CA THR A 163 7.74 -12.34 -3.90
C THR A 163 6.35 -12.15 -4.51
N GLU A 164 6.12 -12.62 -5.74
CA GLU A 164 4.85 -12.45 -6.48
C GLU A 164 3.62 -12.83 -5.65
N ASP A 165 3.61 -14.05 -5.09
CA ASP A 165 2.49 -14.59 -4.31
C ASP A 165 2.30 -13.84 -2.99
N ASP A 166 3.40 -13.48 -2.32
CA ASP A 166 3.37 -12.77 -1.04
C ASP A 166 2.79 -11.36 -1.22
N VAL A 167 3.20 -10.63 -2.27
CA VAL A 167 2.65 -9.31 -2.61
C VAL A 167 1.17 -9.40 -2.94
N GLN A 168 0.76 -10.43 -3.71
CA GLN A 168 -0.64 -10.65 -4.06
C GLN A 168 -1.50 -10.98 -2.84
N LEU A 169 -0.97 -11.76 -1.90
CA LEU A 169 -1.61 -12.08 -0.63
C LEU A 169 -1.81 -10.82 0.22
N ILE A 170 -0.76 -10.01 0.41
CA ILE A 170 -0.87 -8.77 1.21
C ILE A 170 -1.89 -7.82 0.57
N CYS A 171 -1.89 -7.66 -0.75
CA CYS A 171 -2.90 -6.85 -1.44
C CYS A 171 -4.33 -7.35 -1.17
N THR A 172 -4.54 -8.67 -1.17
CA THR A 172 -5.86 -9.27 -0.89
C THR A 172 -6.28 -9.07 0.56
N LEU A 173 -5.37 -9.25 1.51
CA LEU A 173 -5.63 -8.99 2.93
C LEU A 173 -5.98 -7.51 3.17
N LEU A 174 -5.27 -6.59 2.51
CA LEU A 174 -5.55 -5.17 2.61
C LEU A 174 -6.89 -4.78 1.96
N GLU A 175 -7.28 -5.43 0.86
CA GLU A 175 -8.62 -5.27 0.28
C GLU A 175 -9.70 -5.69 1.30
N ASN A 176 -9.51 -6.82 1.97
CA ASN A 176 -10.44 -7.35 2.97
C ASN A 176 -10.53 -6.46 4.23
N GLU A 177 -9.43 -5.81 4.63
CA GLU A 177 -9.42 -4.87 5.77
C GLU A 177 -10.39 -3.70 5.58
N PHE A 178 -10.64 -3.31 4.33
CA PHE A 178 -11.52 -2.18 4.01
C PHE A 178 -12.82 -2.60 3.30
N ASP A 179 -13.13 -3.89 3.28
CA ASP A 179 -14.43 -4.41 2.89
C ASP A 179 -15.30 -4.68 4.13
N LYS A 180 -16.55 -4.23 4.07
CA LYS A 180 -17.52 -4.30 5.18
C LYS A 180 -18.04 -5.72 5.41
N HIS A 181 -17.87 -6.62 4.43
CA HIS A 181 -18.34 -8.00 4.49
C HIS A 181 -17.30 -8.97 5.05
N TYR A 182 -16.07 -8.50 5.30
CA TYR A 182 -14.99 -9.31 5.85
C TYR A 182 -14.61 -8.81 7.25
N PRO A 183 -14.13 -9.71 8.12
CA PRO A 183 -13.68 -9.33 9.45
C PRO A 183 -12.39 -8.51 9.34
N GLY A 184 -12.53 -7.19 9.30
CA GLY A 184 -11.46 -6.22 9.14
C GLY A 184 -11.83 -4.84 9.69
N THR A 185 -10.97 -3.86 9.45
CA THR A 185 -11.13 -2.49 9.95
C THR A 185 -12.46 -1.85 9.55
N ALA A 186 -12.89 -1.98 8.29
CA ALA A 186 -14.14 -1.38 7.83
C ALA A 186 -15.39 -1.96 8.50
N MET A 187 -15.41 -3.27 8.76
CA MET A 187 -16.53 -3.91 9.47
C MET A 187 -16.63 -3.39 10.90
N VAL A 188 -15.51 -3.37 11.64
CA VAL A 188 -15.48 -2.90 13.04
C VAL A 188 -15.88 -1.41 13.12
N PHE A 189 -15.41 -0.60 12.17
CA PHE A 189 -15.81 0.80 12.07
C PHE A 189 -17.33 0.91 11.79
N ASN A 190 -17.85 0.16 10.82
CA ASN A 190 -19.28 0.16 10.49
C ASN A 190 -20.17 -0.29 11.67
N ASP A 191 -19.71 -1.26 12.46
CA ASP A 191 -20.42 -1.74 13.65
C ASP A 191 -20.51 -0.64 14.72
N ALA A 192 -19.40 0.07 14.98
CA ALA A 192 -19.39 1.19 15.91
C ALA A 192 -20.29 2.34 15.44
N ILE A 193 -20.30 2.65 14.14
CA ILE A 193 -21.22 3.63 13.54
C ILE A 193 -22.68 3.21 13.76
N THR A 194 -23.00 1.95 13.44
CA THR A 194 -24.37 1.43 13.52
C THR A 194 -24.87 1.44 14.95
N ARG A 195 -24.03 1.00 15.90
CA ARG A 195 -24.30 1.05 17.34
C ARG A 195 -24.56 2.47 17.82
N LEU A 196 -23.63 3.40 17.57
CA LEU A 196 -23.78 4.78 18.02
C LEU A 196 -25.06 5.43 17.48
N ARG A 197 -25.38 5.18 16.20
CA ARG A 197 -26.61 5.68 15.59
C ARG A 197 -27.86 5.13 16.27
N ALA A 198 -27.87 3.84 16.62
CA ALA A 198 -28.99 3.20 17.31
C ALA A 198 -29.14 3.77 18.74
N ASP A 199 -28.05 3.83 19.50
CA ASP A 199 -28.03 4.37 20.87
C ASP A 199 -28.50 5.83 20.90
N ALA A 200 -28.01 6.66 19.98
CA ALA A 200 -28.41 8.06 19.88
C ALA A 200 -29.90 8.22 19.54
N ASN A 201 -30.45 7.37 18.65
CA ASN A 201 -31.88 7.38 18.33
C ASN A 201 -32.75 7.03 19.55
N ILE A 202 -32.35 6.02 20.33
CA ILE A 202 -33.05 5.64 21.56
C ILE A 202 -33.03 6.81 22.54
N ALA A 203 -31.85 7.37 22.80
CA ALA A 203 -31.70 8.52 23.70
C ALA A 203 -32.56 9.72 23.26
N LEU A 204 -32.61 10.05 21.97
CA LEU A 204 -33.47 11.14 21.46
C LEU A 204 -34.98 10.90 21.67
N SER A 205 -35.40 9.64 21.71
CA SER A 205 -36.81 9.27 21.89
C SER A 205 -37.25 9.25 23.36
N GLU A 206 -36.33 8.92 24.26
CA GLU A 206 -36.62 8.73 25.70
C GLU A 206 -36.31 9.98 26.53
N GLU A 207 -35.36 10.81 26.08
CA GLU A 207 -34.81 11.90 26.88
C GLU A 207 -35.64 13.20 26.83
N LYS A 208 -35.87 13.77 28.00
CA LYS A 208 -36.64 15.01 28.20
C LYS A 208 -35.75 16.22 28.48
N GLY A 209 -34.52 16.00 28.97
CA GLY A 209 -33.54 17.06 29.23
C GLY A 209 -32.88 17.60 27.96
N ILE A 210 -32.82 18.92 27.81
CA ILE A 210 -32.21 19.58 26.64
C ILE A 210 -30.73 19.19 26.48
N GLN A 211 -29.96 19.13 27.57
CA GLN A 211 -28.53 18.81 27.54
C GLN A 211 -28.27 17.41 26.97
N ASN A 212 -28.96 16.40 27.50
CA ASN A 212 -28.81 15.02 27.06
C ASN A 212 -29.30 14.83 25.60
N ARG A 213 -30.35 15.57 25.18
CA ARG A 213 -30.78 15.61 23.78
C ARG A 213 -29.72 16.20 22.86
N LEU A 214 -29.01 17.25 23.27
CA LEU A 214 -27.92 17.82 22.48
C LEU A 214 -26.78 16.82 22.29
N ILE A 215 -26.36 16.12 23.35
CA ILE A 215 -25.34 15.06 23.27
C ILE A 215 -25.79 13.96 22.29
N ALA A 216 -27.06 13.55 22.34
CA ALA A 216 -27.60 12.54 21.43
C ALA A 216 -27.68 13.03 19.97
N ILE A 217 -28.01 14.32 19.73
CA ILE A 217 -27.93 14.92 18.38
C ILE A 217 -26.49 14.88 17.85
N GLU A 218 -25.52 15.27 18.66
CA GLU A 218 -24.10 15.26 18.28
C GLU A 218 -23.61 13.83 17.98
N ALA A 219 -24.00 12.85 18.81
CA ALA A 219 -23.70 11.44 18.60
C ALA A 219 -24.28 10.92 17.28
N TYR A 220 -25.54 11.25 17.00
CA TYR A 220 -26.21 10.86 15.76
C TYR A 220 -25.53 11.48 14.52
N GLN A 221 -25.22 12.78 14.57
CA GLN A 221 -24.52 13.47 13.49
C GLN A 221 -23.12 12.89 13.28
N PHE A 222 -22.39 12.63 14.36
CA PHE A 222 -21.06 12.03 14.29
C PHE A 222 -21.10 10.64 13.63
N ALA A 223 -22.10 9.80 13.95
CA ALA A 223 -22.29 8.51 13.30
C ALA A 223 -22.56 8.65 11.79
N ILE A 224 -23.42 9.58 11.37
CA ILE A 224 -23.71 9.83 9.94
C ILE A 224 -22.45 10.28 9.20
N THR A 225 -21.75 11.30 9.72
CA THR A 225 -20.53 11.80 9.08
C THR A 225 -19.46 10.72 8.96
N ASN A 226 -19.30 9.86 9.97
CA ASN A 226 -18.33 8.77 9.88
C ASN A 226 -18.78 7.65 8.94
N LYS A 227 -20.09 7.45 8.71
CA LYS A 227 -20.58 6.53 7.69
C LYS A 227 -20.13 6.95 6.28
N GLU A 228 -20.28 8.23 5.97
CA GLU A 228 -19.85 8.79 4.68
C GLU A 228 -18.33 8.69 4.53
N LYS A 229 -17.57 9.06 5.58
CA LYS A 229 -16.11 8.92 5.59
C LYS A 229 -15.66 7.49 5.38
N LEU A 230 -16.30 6.52 6.02
CA LEU A 230 -15.98 5.10 5.85
C LEU A 230 -16.24 4.64 4.41
N ASP A 231 -17.37 5.03 3.81
CA ASP A 231 -17.71 4.65 2.44
C ASP A 231 -16.70 5.23 1.43
N ASP A 232 -16.33 6.49 1.60
CA ASP A 232 -15.31 7.15 0.80
C ASP A 232 -13.94 6.50 0.99
N LEU A 233 -13.55 6.23 2.23
CA LEU A 233 -12.28 5.59 2.57
C LEU A 233 -12.17 4.19 1.94
N ALA A 234 -13.19 3.36 2.13
CA ALA A 234 -13.25 2.02 1.57
C ALA A 234 -13.14 2.03 0.04
N LYS A 235 -13.84 2.96 -0.63
CA LYS A 235 -13.76 3.13 -2.09
C LYS A 235 -12.35 3.51 -2.55
N ARG A 236 -11.70 4.45 -1.86
CA ARG A 236 -10.33 4.92 -2.17
C ARG A 236 -9.32 3.81 -2.01
N ILE A 237 -9.34 3.12 -0.87
CA ILE A 237 -8.39 2.04 -0.61
C ILE A 237 -8.61 0.89 -1.60
N LYS A 238 -9.86 0.50 -1.89
CA LYS A 238 -10.14 -0.51 -2.91
C LYS A 238 -9.57 -0.14 -4.28
N SER A 239 -9.70 1.12 -4.69
CA SER A 239 -9.12 1.62 -5.95
C SER A 239 -7.58 1.57 -5.95
N LEU A 240 -6.95 1.97 -4.84
CA LEU A 240 -5.49 1.94 -4.70
C LEU A 240 -4.94 0.51 -4.66
N VAL A 241 -5.58 -0.38 -3.90
CA VAL A 241 -5.21 -1.81 -3.85
C VAL A 241 -5.39 -2.47 -5.21
N SER A 242 -6.48 -2.18 -5.93
CA SER A 242 -6.67 -2.66 -7.30
C SER A 242 -5.56 -2.17 -8.24
N SER A 243 -5.18 -0.90 -8.12
CA SER A 243 -4.08 -0.31 -8.89
C SER A 243 -2.75 -0.96 -8.57
N LEU A 244 -2.48 -1.26 -7.30
CA LEU A 244 -1.28 -1.97 -6.86
C LEU A 244 -1.24 -3.41 -7.39
N LYS A 245 -2.34 -4.17 -7.25
CA LYS A 245 -2.46 -5.54 -7.79
C LYS A 245 -2.16 -5.55 -9.28
N LYS A 246 -2.75 -4.61 -10.02
CA LYS A 246 -2.49 -4.43 -11.44
C LYS A 246 -1.03 -4.10 -11.73
N ALA A 247 -0.44 -3.17 -10.99
CA ALA A 247 0.97 -2.81 -11.15
C ALA A 247 1.89 -4.01 -10.86
N ASN A 248 1.57 -4.83 -9.86
CA ASN A 248 2.30 -6.07 -9.54
C ASN A 248 2.22 -7.07 -10.69
N THR A 249 1.01 -7.35 -11.21
CA THR A 249 0.83 -8.25 -12.37
C THR A 249 1.60 -7.74 -13.60
N GLN A 250 1.61 -6.43 -13.83
CA GLN A 250 2.34 -5.82 -14.94
C GLN A 250 3.86 -5.92 -14.75
N LEU A 251 4.35 -5.68 -13.53
CA LEU A 251 5.76 -5.85 -13.18
C LEU A 251 6.20 -7.29 -13.40
N VAL A 252 5.48 -8.27 -12.84
CA VAL A 252 5.74 -9.69 -13.06
C VAL A 252 5.71 -10.03 -14.55
N GLY A 253 4.70 -9.55 -15.28
CA GLY A 253 4.58 -9.77 -16.73
C GLY A 253 5.76 -9.23 -17.52
N ALA A 254 6.20 -8.00 -17.24
CA ALA A 254 7.36 -7.38 -17.88
C ALA A 254 8.69 -8.08 -17.53
N ILE A 255 8.76 -8.71 -16.35
CA ILE A 255 9.91 -9.49 -15.91
C ILE A 255 9.93 -10.89 -16.57
N LYS A 256 8.77 -11.54 -16.70
CA LYS A 256 8.64 -12.87 -17.34
C LYS A 256 8.72 -12.82 -18.87
N ASN A 257 8.17 -11.77 -19.49
CA ASN A 257 8.05 -11.64 -20.95
C ASN A 257 8.85 -10.44 -21.45
N GLU A 258 10.00 -10.67 -22.09
CA GLU A 258 10.86 -9.60 -22.63
C GLU A 258 10.24 -8.84 -23.83
N SER A 259 9.03 -9.19 -24.28
CA SER A 259 8.43 -8.76 -25.55
C SER A 259 7.05 -8.08 -25.46
N HIS A 260 6.70 -7.38 -24.38
CA HIS A 260 5.40 -6.66 -24.34
C HIS A 260 5.34 -5.51 -25.35
N SER A 261 4.19 -5.36 -26.00
CA SER A 261 3.97 -4.43 -27.12
C SER A 261 3.80 -2.98 -26.63
N ILE A 262 4.33 -2.01 -27.40
CA ILE A 262 4.20 -0.56 -27.13
C ILE A 262 2.73 -0.10 -27.05
N SER A 263 1.78 -0.85 -27.62
CA SER A 263 0.34 -0.56 -27.54
C SER A 263 -0.26 -0.75 -26.15
N ASP A 264 0.22 -1.72 -25.38
CA ASP A 264 -0.25 -1.94 -24.00
C ASP A 264 0.13 -0.73 -23.13
N ILE A 265 1.33 -0.17 -23.35
CA ILE A 265 1.91 0.97 -22.64
C ILE A 265 1.03 2.24 -22.74
N ARG A 266 0.47 2.54 -23.91
CA ARG A 266 -0.38 3.74 -24.09
C ARG A 266 -1.71 3.63 -23.34
N ALA A 267 -2.35 2.48 -23.39
CA ALA A 267 -3.58 2.25 -22.62
C ALA A 267 -3.30 2.32 -21.10
N MET A 268 -2.11 1.89 -20.68
CA MET A 268 -1.66 1.93 -19.29
C MET A 268 -1.30 3.35 -18.82
N GLY A 269 -0.76 4.22 -19.69
CA GLY A 269 -0.46 5.62 -19.36
C GLY A 269 -1.71 6.46 -19.04
N ALA A 270 -2.81 6.20 -19.73
CA ALA A 270 -4.08 6.91 -19.52
C ALA A 270 -4.68 6.65 -18.12
N GLN A 271 -4.70 5.39 -17.67
CA GLN A 271 -5.21 5.01 -16.34
C GLN A 271 -4.35 5.57 -15.19
N PHE A 272 -3.06 5.79 -15.44
CA PHE A 272 -2.16 6.37 -14.46
C PHE A 272 -2.36 7.88 -14.31
N LYS A 273 -2.69 8.58 -15.40
CA LYS A 273 -3.07 10.00 -15.32
C LYS A 273 -4.30 10.18 -14.42
N GLU A 274 -5.32 9.33 -14.58
CA GLU A 274 -6.50 9.33 -13.72
C GLU A 274 -6.16 9.05 -12.24
N LEU A 275 -5.27 8.09 -11.98
CA LEU A 275 -4.83 7.79 -10.61
C LEU A 275 -4.00 8.93 -9.99
N SER A 276 -3.06 9.50 -10.75
CA SER A 276 -2.22 10.62 -10.31
C SER A 276 -3.05 11.88 -10.06
N ASP A 277 -4.05 12.14 -10.91
CA ASP A 277 -4.96 13.26 -10.75
C ASP A 277 -5.85 13.04 -9.50
N ALA A 278 -6.30 11.81 -9.25
CA ALA A 278 -7.02 11.45 -8.03
C ALA A 278 -6.16 11.60 -6.75
N ILE A 279 -4.86 11.29 -6.80
CA ILE A 279 -3.92 11.48 -5.69
C ILE A 279 -3.64 12.97 -5.43
N ARG A 280 -3.48 13.79 -6.47
CA ARG A 280 -3.26 15.25 -6.35
C ARG A 280 -4.45 15.97 -5.73
N VAL A 281 -5.65 15.73 -6.26
CA VAL A 281 -6.90 16.30 -5.74
C VAL A 281 -7.07 16.00 -4.24
N PHE A 282 -6.51 14.89 -3.75
CA PHE A 282 -6.66 14.48 -2.36
C PHE A 282 -5.51 14.86 -1.41
N SER A 283 -4.31 15.11 -1.94
CA SER A 283 -3.17 15.60 -1.14
C SER A 283 -3.21 17.12 -0.90
N GLY A 284 -4.25 17.82 -1.39
CA GLY A 284 -4.40 19.27 -1.27
C GLY A 284 -3.31 20.04 -2.03
N LYS A 285 -2.70 19.41 -3.05
CA LYS A 285 -1.67 19.99 -3.92
C LYS A 285 -2.13 20.07 -5.37
#